data_AF-A0A969KTC5-F1
#
_entry.id   AF-A0A969KTC5-F1
#
_cell.length_a   1.000
_cell.length_b   1.000
_cell.length_c   1.000
_cell.angle_alpha   90.00
_cell.angle_beta   90.00
_cell.angle_gamma   90.00
#
_symmetry.space_group_name_H-M   'P 1'
#
loop_
_entity.id
_entity.type
_entity.pdbx_description
1 polymer ?
#
loop_
_entity_poly.entity_id
_entity_poly.type
_entity_poly.pdbx_seq_one_letter_code
_entity_poly.pdbx_strand_id
1 'polypeptide(L)'
;MMGGDITVGSTLGRGSTFTICLPLEVSDRPPAPLAPSSLLQPSSLSPTNPPTILVIDDDAHVRDLLTRSLAKHGFKVATAATGEAGLQLAQHLHPQVITLDILMPTMDGWSVLAALKSDAQLAEIPVIMLTMVDDKNRGFTLGASDYLTKPIDYRRLTQLLQRYRPSMTEQPSTPDRLLIIEDDIPTRELIQDILQKQGWQVSVAANGRVALEQMAILPPSLILLDLMMPEMDGFQFLNVVRHHPDWRSVPVLVITALDLTPTEQRQLNGSVEQVLQKGNYSRDQLLQEVHDRVLACVRRSPLVLTEDRVL
;
A
#
# COMPACT_ATOMS: atom_id res chain seq x y z
N MET A 1 -32.55 -10.57 18.77
CA MET A 1 -31.61 -11.46 19.51
C MET A 1 -31.33 -12.66 18.62
N MET A 2 -30.06 -13.05 18.42
CA MET A 2 -29.64 -14.05 17.41
C MET A 2 -29.96 -15.53 17.76
N GLY A 3 -30.95 -15.79 18.62
CA GLY A 3 -31.45 -17.16 18.89
C GLY A 3 -30.49 -18.16 19.53
N GLY A 4 -29.35 -17.72 20.06
CA GLY A 4 -28.33 -18.57 20.70
C GLY A 4 -28.20 -18.36 22.21
N ASP A 5 -27.34 -19.18 22.83
CA ASP A 5 -27.08 -19.20 24.27
C ASP A 5 -25.71 -18.60 24.64
N ILE A 6 -25.62 -17.99 25.82
CA ILE A 6 -24.37 -17.49 26.40
C ILE A 6 -24.18 -18.13 27.76
N THR A 7 -23.02 -18.76 27.99
CA THR A 7 -22.64 -19.34 29.29
C THR A 7 -21.33 -18.76 29.79
N VAL A 8 -21.15 -18.76 31.12
CA VAL A 8 -19.92 -18.29 31.77
C VAL A 8 -19.43 -19.32 32.79
N GLY A 9 -18.15 -19.65 32.72
CA GLY A 9 -17.44 -20.41 33.74
C GLY A 9 -16.35 -19.54 34.36
N SER A 10 -16.36 -19.35 35.68
CA SER A 10 -15.36 -18.55 36.37
C SER A 10 -14.83 -19.29 37.60
N THR A 11 -13.54 -19.12 37.89
CA THR A 11 -12.93 -19.57 39.13
C THR A 11 -12.09 -18.43 39.69
N LEU A 12 -12.34 -18.07 40.95
CA LEU A 12 -11.66 -16.97 41.62
C LEU A 12 -10.13 -17.17 41.56
N GLY A 13 -9.41 -16.16 41.06
CA GLY A 13 -7.96 -16.21 40.88
C GLY A 13 -7.46 -17.00 39.65
N ARG A 14 -8.34 -17.64 38.86
CA ARG A 14 -7.97 -18.35 37.61
C ARG A 14 -8.56 -17.74 36.33
N GLY A 15 -9.45 -16.76 36.47
CA GLY A 15 -10.08 -16.06 35.35
C GLY A 15 -11.50 -16.56 35.03
N SER A 16 -12.08 -16.00 33.97
CA SER A 16 -13.43 -16.32 33.50
C SER A 16 -13.43 -16.64 32.01
N THR A 17 -14.19 -17.65 31.61
CA THR A 17 -14.44 -18.03 30.22
C THR A 17 -15.90 -17.78 29.88
N PHE A 18 -16.15 -17.05 28.79
CA PHE A 18 -17.47 -16.82 28.23
C PHE A 18 -17.61 -17.66 26.95
N THR A 19 -18.68 -18.43 26.84
CA THR A 19 -18.97 -19.26 25.67
C THR A 19 -20.27 -18.77 25.05
N ILE A 20 -20.26 -18.54 23.73
CA ILE A 20 -21.45 -18.16 22.97
C ILE A 20 -21.74 -19.27 21.96
N CYS A 21 -22.96 -19.82 21.99
CA CYS A 21 -23.45 -20.81 21.05
C CYS A 21 -24.52 -20.17 20.17
N LEU A 22 -24.30 -20.07 18.86
CA LEU A 22 -25.27 -19.52 17.91
C LEU A 22 -25.82 -20.64 17.01
N PRO A 23 -27.14 -20.70 16.75
CA PRO A 23 -27.70 -21.63 15.78
C PRO A 23 -27.25 -21.23 14.37
N LEU A 24 -26.67 -22.17 13.63
CA LEU A 24 -26.25 -21.98 12.24
C LEU A 24 -27.23 -22.74 11.33
N GLU A 25 -28.02 -22.01 10.54
CA GLU A 25 -28.76 -22.61 9.43
C GLU A 25 -27.80 -22.84 8.26
N VAL A 26 -27.32 -24.07 8.12
CA VAL A 26 -26.53 -24.48 6.96
C VAL A 26 -27.51 -24.84 5.84
N SER A 27 -27.55 -24.04 4.78
CA SER A 27 -28.24 -24.44 3.55
C SER A 27 -27.46 -25.60 2.91
N ASP A 28 -28.04 -26.80 2.93
CA ASP A 28 -27.57 -27.96 2.16
C ASP A 28 -27.73 -27.70 0.66
N ARG A 29 -26.81 -26.90 0.10
CA ARG A 29 -26.61 -26.88 -1.35
C ARG A 29 -25.47 -27.86 -1.64
N PRO A 30 -25.75 -29.06 -2.19
CA PRO A 30 -24.69 -29.97 -2.58
C PRO A 30 -23.76 -29.28 -3.57
N PRO A 31 -22.43 -29.43 -3.46
CA PRO A 31 -21.51 -28.89 -4.43
C PRO A 31 -21.86 -29.45 -5.82
N ALA A 32 -21.95 -28.57 -6.81
CA ALA A 32 -22.17 -28.98 -8.19
C ALA A 32 -21.11 -30.02 -8.61
N PRO A 33 -21.47 -31.08 -9.35
CA PRO A 33 -20.53 -32.13 -9.71
C PRO A 33 -19.38 -31.55 -10.54
N LEU A 34 -18.16 -31.69 -10.01
CA LEU A 34 -16.93 -31.42 -10.74
C LEU A 34 -16.88 -32.35 -11.95
N ALA A 35 -17.06 -31.79 -13.15
CA ALA A 35 -16.79 -32.53 -14.37
C ALA A 35 -15.31 -32.93 -14.40
N PRO A 36 -14.97 -34.15 -14.86
CA PRO A 36 -13.59 -34.58 -14.98
C PRO A 36 -12.89 -33.74 -16.06
N SER A 37 -12.07 -32.77 -15.62
CA SER A 37 -11.16 -32.06 -16.51
C SER A 37 -10.19 -33.08 -17.11
N SER A 38 -10.35 -33.30 -18.41
CA SER A 38 -9.46 -34.09 -19.24
C SER A 38 -8.00 -33.75 -18.95
N LEU A 39 -7.21 -34.80 -18.74
CA LEU A 39 -5.75 -34.77 -18.70
C LEU A 39 -5.22 -34.17 -20.00
N LEU A 40 -4.98 -32.86 -20.01
CA LEU A 40 -4.00 -32.27 -20.91
C LEU A 40 -2.65 -32.40 -20.24
N GLN A 41 -1.79 -33.18 -20.89
CA GLN A 41 -0.38 -33.37 -20.55
C GLN A 41 0.34 -32.03 -20.37
N PRO A 42 1.41 -32.00 -19.56
CA PRO A 42 2.06 -30.77 -19.15
C PRO A 42 2.85 -30.19 -20.33
N SER A 43 2.27 -29.21 -21.01
CA SER A 43 3.06 -28.23 -21.73
C SER A 43 3.90 -27.48 -20.69
N SER A 44 5.20 -27.73 -20.74
CA SER A 44 6.25 -27.06 -19.99
C SER A 44 6.10 -25.53 -20.07
N LEU A 45 5.38 -24.98 -19.09
CA LEU A 45 5.42 -23.59 -18.70
C LEU A 45 6.11 -23.56 -17.35
N SER A 46 7.14 -22.72 -17.29
CA SER A 46 8.00 -22.40 -16.15
C SER A 46 7.24 -22.34 -14.81
N PRO A 47 7.91 -22.67 -13.68
CA PRO A 47 7.29 -22.61 -12.37
C PRO A 47 7.03 -21.14 -12.01
N THR A 48 5.81 -20.66 -12.19
CA THR A 48 5.36 -19.39 -11.63
C THR A 48 5.22 -19.58 -10.11
N ASN A 49 6.34 -19.45 -9.40
CA ASN A 49 6.38 -19.59 -7.96
C ASN A 49 5.52 -18.48 -7.34
N PRO A 50 4.44 -18.79 -6.60
CA PRO A 50 3.53 -17.79 -6.07
C PRO A 50 4.27 -16.81 -5.14
N PRO A 51 3.84 -15.53 -5.11
CA PRO A 51 4.47 -14.50 -4.30
C PRO A 51 4.53 -14.91 -2.83
N THR A 52 5.72 -14.92 -2.24
CA THR A 52 5.96 -15.38 -0.86
C THR A 52 5.92 -14.21 0.11
N ILE A 53 5.02 -14.28 1.09
CA ILE A 53 4.92 -13.37 2.23
C ILE A 53 5.53 -14.07 3.45
N LEU A 54 6.39 -13.37 4.18
CA LEU A 54 6.91 -13.85 5.46
C LEU A 54 6.17 -13.18 6.62
N VAL A 55 5.57 -13.98 7.49
CA VAL A 55 4.88 -13.53 8.70
C VAL A 55 5.75 -13.81 9.92
N ILE A 56 6.13 -12.78 10.66
CA ILE A 56 6.94 -12.88 11.88
C ILE A 56 6.08 -12.37 13.05
N ASP A 57 5.64 -13.28 13.91
CA ASP A 57 4.78 -13.00 15.07
C ASP A 57 4.96 -14.15 16.07
N ASP A 58 5.05 -13.90 17.37
CA ASP A 58 5.26 -14.96 18.36
C ASP A 58 3.96 -15.75 18.67
N ASP A 59 2.79 -15.17 18.42
CA ASP A 59 1.50 -15.81 18.62
C ASP A 59 1.16 -16.78 17.45
N ALA A 60 1.08 -18.07 17.79
CA ALA A 60 0.74 -19.12 16.83
C ALA A 60 -0.66 -18.94 16.20
N HIS A 61 -1.63 -18.40 16.94
CA HIS A 61 -2.98 -18.16 16.44
C HIS A 61 -3.00 -17.04 15.40
N VAL A 62 -2.22 -15.97 15.61
CA VAL A 62 -2.09 -14.87 14.64
C VAL A 62 -1.45 -15.36 13.34
N ARG A 63 -0.35 -16.12 13.43
CA ARG A 63 0.32 -16.69 12.26
C ARG A 63 -0.60 -17.62 11.45
N ASP A 64 -1.34 -18.48 12.12
CA ASP A 64 -2.28 -19.43 11.51
C ASP A 64 -3.45 -18.71 10.81
N LEU A 65 -4.01 -17.68 11.45
CA LEU A 65 -5.08 -16.88 10.87
C LEU A 65 -4.61 -16.06 9.65
N LEU A 66 -3.44 -15.43 9.73
CA LEU A 66 -2.80 -14.73 8.62
C LEU A 66 -2.51 -15.69 7.46
N THR A 67 -1.95 -16.87 7.75
CA THR A 67 -1.67 -17.89 6.74
C THR A 67 -2.93 -18.27 5.96
N ARG A 68 -4.03 -18.60 6.66
CA ARG A 68 -5.31 -18.92 6.00
C ARG A 68 -5.87 -17.75 5.21
N SER A 69 -5.83 -16.54 5.77
CA SER A 69 -6.39 -15.35 5.11
C SER A 69 -5.63 -15.01 3.83
N LEU A 70 -4.30 -15.04 3.87
CA LEU A 70 -3.46 -14.68 2.73
C LEU A 70 -3.40 -15.77 1.67
N ALA A 71 -3.41 -17.05 2.07
CA ALA A 71 -3.48 -18.18 1.14
C ALA A 71 -4.76 -18.13 0.28
N LYS A 72 -5.91 -17.75 0.85
CA LYS A 72 -7.17 -17.55 0.11
C LYS A 72 -7.06 -16.49 -1.00
N HIS A 73 -6.11 -15.57 -0.89
CA HIS A 73 -5.86 -14.52 -1.88
C HIS A 73 -4.71 -14.88 -2.84
N GLY A 74 -4.21 -16.12 -2.81
CA GLY A 74 -3.20 -16.64 -3.74
C GLY A 74 -1.77 -16.28 -3.37
N PHE A 75 -1.49 -15.96 -2.11
CA PHE A 75 -0.11 -15.78 -1.62
C PHE A 75 0.43 -17.09 -1.05
N LYS A 76 1.72 -17.34 -1.26
CA LYS A 76 2.47 -18.33 -0.48
C LYS A 76 2.88 -17.67 0.82
N VAL A 77 2.67 -18.33 1.95
CA VAL A 77 2.99 -17.77 3.26
C VAL A 77 4.05 -18.63 3.93
N ALA A 78 5.14 -17.99 4.34
CA ALA A 78 6.12 -18.54 5.27
C ALA A 78 5.93 -17.86 6.63
N THR A 79 6.22 -18.57 7.71
CA THR A 79 5.97 -18.07 9.07
C THR A 79 7.18 -18.27 9.97
N ALA A 80 7.50 -17.29 10.81
CA ALA A 80 8.52 -17.36 11.84
C ALA A 80 7.92 -16.99 13.21
N ALA A 81 8.31 -17.72 14.26
CA ALA A 81 7.84 -17.48 15.63
C ALA A 81 8.76 -16.55 16.44
N THR A 82 9.95 -16.22 15.92
CA THR A 82 10.92 -15.32 16.57
C THR A 82 11.58 -14.42 15.53
N GLY A 83 12.17 -13.31 15.98
CA GLY A 83 12.90 -12.38 15.14
C GLY A 83 14.08 -13.02 14.42
N GLU A 84 14.86 -13.85 15.10
CA GLU A 84 16.04 -14.53 14.54
C GLU A 84 15.65 -15.53 13.45
N ALA A 85 14.63 -16.34 13.69
CA ALA A 85 14.09 -17.25 12.69
C ALA A 85 13.52 -16.47 11.49
N GLY A 86 12.90 -15.31 11.75
CA GLY A 86 12.40 -14.40 10.72
C GLY A 86 13.51 -13.85 9.83
N LEU A 87 14.60 -13.36 10.42
CA LEU A 87 15.77 -12.86 9.67
C LEU A 87 16.42 -13.95 8.82
N GLN A 88 16.59 -15.15 9.39
CA GLN A 88 17.11 -16.29 8.64
C GLN A 88 16.20 -16.64 7.45
N LEU A 89 14.89 -16.74 7.67
CA LEU A 89 13.95 -17.03 6.59
C LEU A 89 13.92 -15.92 5.53
N ALA A 90 14.06 -14.65 5.92
CA ALA A 90 14.14 -13.54 4.98
C ALA A 90 15.35 -13.67 4.03
N GLN A 91 16.51 -14.06 4.55
CA GLN A 91 17.72 -14.30 3.76
C GLN A 91 17.61 -15.48 2.79
N HIS A 92 16.91 -16.56 3.19
CA HIS A 92 16.81 -17.75 2.35
C HIS A 92 15.66 -17.66 1.32
N LEU A 93 14.56 -17.03 1.70
CA LEU A 93 13.34 -17.01 0.89
C LEU A 93 13.21 -15.76 0.02
N HIS A 94 13.92 -14.67 0.35
CA HIS A 94 13.75 -13.35 -0.26
C HIS A 94 12.27 -13.02 -0.47
N PRO A 95 11.48 -12.94 0.62
CA PRO A 95 10.05 -12.72 0.53
C PRO A 95 9.76 -11.38 -0.12
N GLN A 96 8.60 -11.28 -0.77
CA GLN A 96 8.18 -10.03 -1.42
C GLN A 96 7.68 -9.00 -0.42
N VAL A 97 7.13 -9.46 0.71
CA VAL A 97 6.70 -8.62 1.83
C VAL A 97 6.92 -9.37 3.13
N ILE A 98 7.29 -8.64 4.17
CA ILE A 98 7.37 -9.13 5.54
C ILE A 98 6.28 -8.44 6.36
N THR A 99 5.45 -9.21 7.07
CA THR A 99 4.60 -8.68 8.15
C THR A 99 5.26 -8.98 9.48
N LEU A 100 5.48 -7.97 10.32
CA LEU A 100 6.31 -8.09 11.51
C LEU A 100 5.58 -7.56 12.74
N ASP A 101 5.39 -8.41 13.75
CA ASP A 101 4.93 -7.97 15.06
C ASP A 101 6.01 -7.20 15.81
N ILE A 102 5.60 -6.18 16.55
CA ILE A 102 6.50 -5.39 17.40
C ILE A 102 6.76 -6.10 18.73
N LEU A 103 5.73 -6.69 19.32
CA LEU A 103 5.75 -7.19 20.69
C LEU A 103 6.14 -8.67 20.73
N MET A 104 7.38 -8.98 20.38
CA MET A 104 7.92 -10.34 20.46
C MET A 104 8.92 -10.49 21.63
N PRO A 105 8.99 -11.68 22.27
CA PRO A 105 9.99 -11.98 23.29
C PRO A 105 11.40 -12.08 22.70
N THR A 106 12.41 -11.80 23.53
CA THR A 106 13.85 -11.84 23.21
C THR A 106 14.32 -10.72 22.27
N MET A 107 13.78 -10.67 21.05
CA MET A 107 14.11 -9.69 20.03
C MET A 107 12.83 -8.99 19.58
N ASP A 108 12.72 -7.70 19.89
CA ASP A 108 11.55 -6.91 19.50
C ASP A 108 11.51 -6.65 17.99
N GLY A 109 10.31 -6.39 17.46
CA GLY A 109 10.14 -6.13 16.02
C GLY A 109 10.91 -4.91 15.53
N TRP A 110 11.26 -3.97 16.41
CA TRP A 110 12.12 -2.83 16.05
C TRP A 110 13.54 -3.25 15.72
N SER A 111 14.13 -4.13 16.52
CA SER A 111 15.46 -4.67 16.28
C SER A 111 15.48 -5.51 14.99
N VAL A 112 14.41 -6.27 14.73
CA VAL A 112 14.27 -7.06 13.49
C VAL A 112 14.18 -6.14 12.27
N LEU A 113 13.37 -5.08 12.34
CA LEU A 113 13.26 -4.09 11.27
C LEU A 113 14.62 -3.42 10.99
N ALA A 114 15.32 -2.98 12.03
CA ALA A 114 16.64 -2.36 11.88
C ALA A 114 17.65 -3.31 11.22
N ALA A 115 17.67 -4.59 11.63
CA ALA A 115 18.52 -5.61 11.04
C ALA A 115 18.20 -5.82 9.54
N LEU A 116 16.91 -5.96 9.20
CA LEU A 116 16.45 -6.08 7.80
C LEU A 116 16.88 -4.88 6.95
N LYS A 117 16.77 -3.66 7.48
CA LYS A 117 17.12 -2.44 6.74
C LYS A 117 18.62 -2.17 6.67
N SER A 118 19.41 -2.74 7.56
CA SER A 118 20.88 -2.65 7.53
C SER A 118 21.54 -3.64 6.55
N ASP A 119 20.83 -4.69 6.14
CA ASP A 119 21.30 -5.70 5.20
C ASP A 119 20.97 -5.27 3.77
N ALA A 120 21.99 -5.05 2.93
CA ALA A 120 21.82 -4.57 1.55
C ALA A 120 20.95 -5.51 0.68
N GLN A 121 20.87 -6.80 0.99
CA GLN A 121 20.05 -7.75 0.24
C GLN A 121 18.59 -7.78 0.71
N LEU A 122 18.30 -7.26 1.90
CA LEU A 122 16.97 -7.30 2.53
C LEU A 122 16.34 -5.90 2.69
N ALA A 123 17.14 -4.85 2.60
CA ALA A 123 16.72 -3.47 2.86
C ALA A 123 15.57 -3.02 1.97
N GLU A 124 15.54 -3.51 0.73
CA GLU A 124 14.49 -3.21 -0.25
C GLU A 124 13.18 -3.97 0.00
N ILE A 125 13.20 -5.04 0.81
CA ILE A 125 12.00 -5.83 1.09
C ILE A 125 11.05 -4.96 1.95
N PRO A 126 9.80 -4.75 1.51
CA PRO A 126 8.84 -3.97 2.28
C PRO A 126 8.44 -4.70 3.56
N VAL A 127 8.40 -3.95 4.66
CA VAL A 127 8.06 -4.45 6.00
C VAL A 127 6.82 -3.73 6.49
N ILE A 128 5.74 -4.48 6.74
CA ILE A 128 4.48 -3.98 7.32
C ILE A 128 4.50 -4.32 8.81
N MET A 129 4.54 -3.29 9.66
CA MET A 129 4.55 -3.47 11.11
C MET A 129 3.13 -3.74 11.60
N LEU A 130 2.96 -4.79 12.40
CA LEU A 130 1.73 -5.09 13.13
C LEU A 130 1.93 -4.60 14.57
N THR A 131 1.13 -3.63 15.02
CA THR A 131 1.37 -2.94 16.30
C THR A 131 0.13 -2.87 17.19
N MET A 132 0.34 -2.94 18.50
CA MET A 132 -0.65 -2.54 19.52
C MET A 132 -0.43 -1.09 20.03
N VAL A 133 0.72 -0.49 19.71
CA VAL A 133 1.17 0.83 20.20
C VAL A 133 1.20 1.83 19.05
N ASP A 134 0.57 2.99 19.23
CA ASP A 134 0.48 4.04 18.20
C ASP A 134 1.73 4.93 18.20
N ASP A 135 2.91 4.33 17.95
CA ASP A 135 4.17 5.07 17.79
C ASP A 135 4.68 4.98 16.34
N LYS A 136 3.86 5.51 15.43
CA LYS A 136 4.12 5.53 13.97
C LYS A 136 5.40 6.31 13.63
N ASN A 137 5.73 7.33 14.41
CA ASN A 137 6.88 8.21 14.15
C ASN A 137 8.22 7.47 14.22
N ARG A 138 8.39 6.58 15.20
CA ARG A 138 9.64 5.83 15.38
C ARG A 138 9.88 4.84 14.24
N GLY A 139 8.83 4.21 13.74
CA GLY A 139 9.02 3.15 12.77
C GLY A 139 9.18 3.62 11.32
N PHE A 140 8.53 4.71 10.90
CA PHE A 140 8.81 5.29 9.58
C PHE A 140 10.25 5.79 9.50
N THR A 141 10.78 6.33 10.60
CA THR A 141 12.19 6.74 10.71
C THR A 141 13.16 5.56 10.54
N LEU A 142 12.73 4.34 10.92
CA LEU A 142 13.50 3.09 10.76
C LEU A 142 13.23 2.37 9.43
N GLY A 143 12.43 2.96 8.53
CA GLY A 143 12.25 2.47 7.16
C GLY A 143 11.13 1.44 6.98
N ALA A 144 10.18 1.28 7.91
CA ALA A 144 9.03 0.42 7.65
C ALA A 144 8.10 1.00 6.57
N SER A 145 7.48 0.12 5.81
CA SER A 145 6.68 0.48 4.63
C SER A 145 5.25 0.88 4.98
N ASP A 146 4.65 0.24 5.99
CA ASP A 146 3.29 0.55 6.47
C ASP A 146 3.08 0.03 7.92
N TYR A 147 1.96 0.43 8.55
CA TYR A 147 1.54 0.02 9.89
C TYR A 147 0.09 -0.42 9.90
N LEU A 148 -0.18 -1.54 10.57
CA LEU A 148 -1.52 -1.95 10.93
C LEU A 148 -1.63 -2.10 12.44
N THR A 149 -2.65 -1.46 13.01
CA THR A 149 -3.00 -1.65 14.41
C THR A 149 -3.73 -2.98 14.58
N LYS A 150 -3.32 -3.78 15.57
CA LYS A 150 -4.08 -4.94 16.03
C LYS A 150 -5.34 -4.43 16.77
N PRO A 151 -6.54 -5.05 16.60
CA PRO A 151 -6.81 -6.25 15.82
C PRO A 151 -6.68 -6.02 14.31
N ILE A 152 -6.05 -6.98 13.62
CA ILE A 152 -5.71 -6.85 12.19
C ILE A 152 -7.00 -6.83 11.36
N ASP A 153 -7.23 -5.73 10.65
CA ASP A 153 -8.21 -5.70 9.57
C ASP A 153 -7.63 -6.45 8.35
N TYR A 154 -8.06 -7.70 8.17
CA TYR A 154 -7.58 -8.57 7.09
C TYR A 154 -7.93 -8.06 5.69
N ARG A 155 -9.02 -7.30 5.53
CA ARG A 155 -9.36 -6.68 4.25
C ARG A 155 -8.33 -5.60 3.95
N ARG A 156 -8.03 -4.76 4.93
CA ARG A 156 -7.01 -3.72 4.82
C ARG A 156 -5.62 -4.33 4.58
N LEU A 157 -5.22 -5.35 5.33
CA LEU A 157 -3.95 -6.05 5.13
C LEU A 157 -3.85 -6.65 3.72
N THR A 158 -4.90 -7.30 3.24
CA THR A 158 -4.91 -7.86 1.88
C THR A 158 -4.78 -6.77 0.82
N GLN A 159 -5.47 -5.63 0.99
CA GLN A 159 -5.33 -4.48 0.11
C GLN A 159 -3.90 -3.93 0.12
N LEU A 160 -3.26 -3.82 1.29
CA LEU A 160 -1.85 -3.42 1.39
C LEU A 160 -0.94 -4.38 0.63
N LEU A 161 -1.13 -5.68 0.82
CA LEU A 161 -0.29 -6.72 0.22
C LEU A 161 -0.49 -6.84 -1.29
N GLN A 162 -1.68 -6.54 -1.81
CA GLN A 162 -1.92 -6.47 -3.26
C GLN A 162 -1.09 -5.37 -3.93
N ARG A 163 -0.72 -4.29 -3.22
CA ARG A 163 0.17 -3.22 -3.74
C ARG A 163 1.59 -3.71 -4.01
N TYR A 164 2.00 -4.79 -3.35
CA TYR A 164 3.34 -5.37 -3.46
C TYR A 164 3.37 -6.64 -4.31
N ARG A 165 2.25 -7.03 -4.93
CA ARG A 165 2.28 -8.11 -5.92
C ARG A 165 3.08 -7.64 -7.13
N PRO A 166 4.14 -8.36 -7.54
CA PRO A 166 4.66 -8.19 -8.89
C PRO A 166 3.52 -8.54 -9.84
N SER A 167 3.24 -7.65 -10.79
CA SER A 167 2.32 -7.89 -11.89
C SER A 167 2.64 -9.24 -12.54
N MET A 168 1.84 -10.28 -12.26
CA MET A 168 1.98 -11.61 -12.86
C MET A 168 1.34 -11.70 -14.25
N THR A 169 1.05 -10.55 -14.86
CA THR A 169 0.73 -10.44 -16.28
C THR A 169 1.85 -9.68 -16.95
N GLU A 170 2.51 -10.32 -17.92
CA GLU A 170 3.35 -9.67 -18.94
C GLU A 170 2.51 -8.80 -19.89
N GLN A 171 1.52 -8.08 -19.35
CA GLN A 171 0.74 -7.07 -20.03
C GLN A 171 0.51 -5.96 -19.01
N PRO A 172 1.06 -4.75 -19.23
CA PRO A 172 0.85 -3.62 -18.33
C PRO A 172 -0.66 -3.35 -18.30
N SER A 173 -1.28 -3.56 -17.14
CA SER A 173 -2.67 -3.19 -16.89
C SER A 173 -2.75 -1.67 -16.88
N THR A 174 -2.86 -1.10 -18.09
CA THR A 174 -2.74 0.32 -18.42
C THR A 174 -1.43 0.96 -17.93
N PRO A 175 -0.73 1.72 -18.78
CA PRO A 175 0.41 2.50 -18.31
C PRO A 175 -0.08 3.45 -17.21
N ASP A 176 0.62 3.47 -16.08
CA ASP A 176 0.33 4.41 -15.00
C ASP A 176 0.39 5.82 -15.62
N ARG A 177 -0.77 6.49 -15.63
CA ARG A 177 -0.92 7.80 -16.28
C ARG A 177 -0.65 8.88 -15.24
N LEU A 178 0.38 9.67 -15.49
CA LEU A 178 0.78 10.75 -14.62
C LEU A 178 0.47 12.08 -15.28
N LEU A 179 -0.13 13.01 -14.52
CA LEU A 179 -0.38 14.37 -14.95
C LEU A 179 0.60 15.31 -14.26
N ILE A 180 1.43 16.02 -15.04
CA ILE A 180 2.29 17.09 -14.53
C ILE A 180 1.58 18.42 -14.75
N ILE A 181 1.44 19.20 -13.69
CA ILE A 181 0.85 20.54 -13.71
C ILE A 181 1.95 21.52 -13.28
N GLU A 182 2.54 22.18 -14.26
CA GLU A 182 3.73 23.01 -14.13
C GLU A 182 3.72 24.10 -15.21
N ASP A 183 3.87 25.36 -14.82
CA ASP A 183 3.91 26.49 -15.75
C ASP A 183 5.32 26.74 -16.32
N ASP A 184 6.37 26.45 -15.55
CA ASP A 184 7.76 26.53 -16.01
C ASP A 184 8.09 25.43 -17.03
N ILE A 185 8.24 25.84 -18.30
CA ILE A 185 8.50 24.92 -19.43
C ILE A 185 9.76 24.07 -19.22
N PRO A 186 10.93 24.64 -18.85
CA PRO A 186 12.16 23.86 -18.65
C PRO A 186 12.03 22.79 -17.56
N THR A 187 11.38 23.11 -16.43
CA THR A 187 11.15 22.16 -15.34
C THR A 187 10.17 21.07 -15.75
N ARG A 188 9.11 21.43 -16.47
CA ARG A 188 8.11 20.48 -16.97
C ARG A 188 8.70 19.47 -17.94
N GLU A 189 9.45 19.94 -18.95
CA GLU A 189 10.09 19.07 -19.94
C GLU A 189 11.10 18.12 -19.29
N LEU A 190 11.88 18.63 -18.33
CA LEU A 190 12.82 17.83 -17.56
C LEU A 190 12.13 16.68 -16.82
N ILE A 191 11.06 16.97 -16.07
CA ILE A 191 10.34 15.96 -15.28
C ILE A 191 9.65 14.97 -16.23
N GLN A 192 9.04 15.47 -17.32
CA GLN A 192 8.37 14.66 -18.33
C GLN A 192 9.31 13.62 -18.95
N ASP A 193 10.48 14.04 -19.44
CA ASP A 193 11.45 13.16 -20.12
C ASP A 193 11.85 11.97 -19.25
N ILE A 194 12.01 12.20 -17.95
CA ILE A 194 12.48 11.18 -17.02
C ILE A 194 11.38 10.19 -16.71
N LEU A 195 10.19 10.68 -16.38
CA LEU A 195 9.06 9.81 -16.07
C LEU A 195 8.68 8.97 -17.31
N GLN A 196 8.72 9.55 -18.51
CA GLN A 196 8.52 8.80 -19.75
C GLN A 196 9.59 7.73 -19.98
N LYS A 197 10.88 8.01 -19.73
CA LYS A 197 11.96 7.00 -19.78
C LYS A 197 11.76 5.84 -18.79
N GLN A 198 11.03 6.08 -17.71
CA GLN A 198 10.66 5.07 -16.71
C GLN A 198 9.35 4.33 -17.05
N GLY A 199 8.79 4.54 -18.25
CA GLY A 199 7.61 3.81 -18.74
C GLY A 199 6.26 4.44 -18.36
N TRP A 200 6.25 5.63 -17.74
CA TRP A 200 5.01 6.34 -17.42
C TRP A 200 4.37 6.95 -18.66
N GLN A 201 3.03 6.91 -18.72
CA GLN A 201 2.30 7.74 -19.67
C GLN A 201 2.09 9.13 -19.06
N VAL A 202 2.92 10.07 -19.47
CA VAL A 202 2.89 11.44 -18.95
C VAL A 202 2.01 12.33 -19.82
N SER A 203 1.04 12.97 -19.17
CA SER A 203 0.28 14.12 -19.68
C SER A 203 0.74 15.39 -18.97
N VAL A 204 0.60 16.54 -19.63
CA VAL A 204 1.11 17.81 -19.11
C VAL A 204 0.07 18.92 -19.22
N ALA A 205 0.01 19.77 -18.21
CA ALA A 205 -0.83 20.97 -18.15
C ALA A 205 -0.02 22.15 -17.65
N ALA A 206 -0.26 23.34 -18.21
CA ALA A 206 0.45 24.56 -17.85
C ALA A 206 -0.16 25.31 -16.65
N ASN A 207 -1.38 24.95 -16.24
CA ASN A 207 -2.08 25.52 -15.09
C ASN A 207 -3.23 24.59 -14.63
N GLY A 208 -3.85 24.92 -13.50
CA GLY A 208 -4.94 24.12 -12.93
C GLY A 208 -6.18 24.01 -13.81
N ARG A 209 -6.49 25.01 -14.65
CA ARG A 209 -7.68 24.98 -15.53
C ARG A 209 -7.51 23.95 -16.64
N VAL A 210 -6.37 24.00 -17.34
CA VAL A 210 -6.02 23.04 -18.40
C VAL A 210 -5.96 21.62 -17.81
N ALA A 211 -5.45 21.47 -16.59
CA ALA A 211 -5.43 20.17 -15.90
C ALA A 211 -6.83 19.61 -15.67
N LEU A 212 -7.79 20.42 -15.19
CA LEU A 212 -9.17 19.98 -14.97
C LEU A 212 -9.87 19.57 -16.27
N GLU A 213 -9.64 20.29 -17.37
CA GLU A 213 -10.16 19.94 -18.69
C GLU A 213 -9.63 18.57 -19.17
N GLN A 214 -8.34 18.31 -18.97
CA GLN A 214 -7.73 17.02 -19.30
C GLN A 214 -8.26 15.89 -18.40
N MET A 215 -8.39 16.13 -17.10
CA MET A 215 -8.89 15.14 -16.13
C MET A 215 -10.35 14.74 -16.40
N ALA A 216 -11.16 15.65 -16.95
CA ALA A 216 -12.52 15.35 -17.36
C ALA A 216 -12.62 14.38 -18.55
N ILE A 217 -11.60 14.37 -19.42
CA ILE A 217 -11.50 13.44 -20.56
C ILE A 217 -10.89 12.13 -20.10
N LEU A 218 -9.79 12.20 -19.36
CA LEU A 218 -9.00 11.04 -18.96
C LEU A 218 -8.35 11.26 -17.58
N PRO A 219 -8.88 10.65 -16.51
CA PRO A 219 -8.32 10.84 -15.19
C PRO A 219 -6.94 10.16 -15.05
N PRO A 220 -5.95 10.84 -14.44
CA PRO A 220 -4.64 10.27 -14.15
C PRO A 220 -4.67 9.38 -12.89
N SER A 221 -3.69 8.49 -12.76
CA SER A 221 -3.45 7.73 -11.53
C SER A 221 -2.57 8.47 -10.53
N LEU A 222 -1.83 9.51 -10.97
CA LEU A 222 -1.02 10.38 -10.11
C LEU A 222 -0.90 11.79 -10.68
N ILE A 223 -0.92 12.80 -9.81
CA ILE A 223 -0.72 14.21 -10.18
C ILE A 223 0.57 14.73 -9.54
N LEU A 224 1.43 15.36 -10.34
CA LEU A 224 2.53 16.22 -9.90
C LEU A 224 2.08 17.67 -10.07
N LEU A 225 2.10 18.46 -8.99
CA LEU A 225 1.50 19.79 -8.96
C LEU A 225 2.47 20.85 -8.45
N ASP A 226 2.73 21.90 -9.23
CA ASP A 226 3.19 23.17 -8.67
C ASP A 226 2.01 23.96 -8.07
N LEU A 227 2.29 24.69 -6.99
CA LEU A 227 1.33 25.59 -6.36
C LEU A 227 1.31 26.97 -7.00
N MET A 228 2.43 27.42 -7.57
CA MET A 228 2.55 28.77 -8.12
C MET A 228 2.41 28.74 -9.64
N MET A 229 1.20 28.95 -10.15
CA MET A 229 0.92 28.94 -11.59
C MET A 229 -0.07 30.05 -11.97
N PRO A 230 -0.03 30.58 -13.20
CA PRO A 230 -0.98 31.59 -13.67
C PRO A 230 -2.39 31.01 -13.88
N GLU A 231 -3.38 31.90 -13.97
CA GLU A 231 -4.82 31.62 -14.19
C GLU A 231 -5.51 30.84 -13.07
N MET A 232 -5.08 29.60 -12.79
CA MET A 232 -5.55 28.78 -11.67
C MET A 232 -4.34 28.17 -10.97
N ASP A 233 -4.16 28.57 -9.72
CA ASP A 233 -3.06 28.12 -8.87
C ASP A 233 -3.32 26.70 -8.32
N GLY A 234 -2.28 26.09 -7.71
CA GLY A 234 -2.39 24.72 -7.23
C GLY A 234 -3.31 24.55 -6.01
N PHE A 235 -3.51 25.59 -5.20
CA PHE A 235 -4.46 25.52 -4.08
C PHE A 235 -5.91 25.53 -4.57
N GLN A 236 -6.22 26.37 -5.54
CA GLN A 236 -7.52 26.41 -6.21
C GLN A 236 -7.80 25.09 -6.92
N PHE A 237 -6.82 24.55 -7.65
CA PHE A 237 -6.91 23.24 -8.29
C PHE A 237 -7.19 22.12 -7.28
N LEU A 238 -6.42 22.06 -6.18
CA LEU A 238 -6.61 21.07 -5.12
C LEU A 238 -8.00 21.15 -4.49
N ASN A 239 -8.50 22.37 -4.27
CA ASN A 239 -9.84 22.56 -3.74
C ASN A 239 -10.90 21.95 -4.67
N VAL A 240 -10.79 22.16 -5.99
CA VAL A 240 -11.73 21.54 -6.95
C VAL A 240 -11.60 20.02 -6.95
N VAL A 241 -10.38 19.49 -7.04
CA VAL A 241 -10.12 18.03 -7.09
C VAL A 241 -10.63 17.32 -5.84
N ARG A 242 -10.43 17.89 -4.64
CA ARG A 242 -10.84 17.27 -3.37
C ARG A 242 -12.35 17.32 -3.12
N HIS A 243 -13.07 18.25 -3.75
CA HIS A 243 -14.53 18.29 -3.72
C HIS A 243 -15.19 17.48 -4.85
N HIS A 244 -14.43 17.00 -5.84
CA HIS A 244 -14.95 16.17 -6.92
C HIS A 244 -14.97 14.67 -6.55
N PRO A 245 -16.12 13.97 -6.64
CA PRO A 245 -16.27 12.60 -6.13
C PRO A 245 -15.32 11.59 -6.79
N ASP A 246 -15.03 11.77 -8.08
CA ASP A 246 -14.19 10.86 -8.87
C ASP A 246 -12.69 11.19 -8.76
N TRP A 247 -12.32 12.38 -8.30
CA TRP A 247 -10.93 12.85 -8.29
C TRP A 247 -10.37 13.02 -6.88
N ARG A 248 -11.23 13.08 -5.85
CA ARG A 248 -10.82 13.29 -4.46
C ARG A 248 -9.84 12.26 -3.93
N SER A 249 -9.78 11.08 -4.55
CA SER A 249 -8.87 9.99 -4.20
C SER A 249 -7.60 9.94 -5.03
N VAL A 250 -7.49 10.75 -6.09
CA VAL A 250 -6.29 10.78 -6.92
C VAL A 250 -5.15 11.33 -6.06
N PRO A 251 -4.04 10.59 -5.93
CA PRO A 251 -2.89 11.07 -5.18
C PRO A 251 -2.29 12.31 -5.85
N VAL A 252 -1.87 13.28 -5.03
CA VAL A 252 -1.22 14.51 -5.51
C VAL A 252 0.10 14.69 -4.78
N LEU A 253 1.18 14.75 -5.55
CA LEU A 253 2.53 15.12 -5.11
C LEU A 253 2.76 16.59 -5.45
N VAL A 254 2.95 17.43 -4.44
CA VAL A 254 3.24 18.84 -4.65
C VAL A 254 4.74 19.04 -4.84
N ILE A 255 5.11 19.80 -5.87
CA ILE A 255 6.48 20.21 -6.16
C ILE A 255 6.47 21.73 -6.33
N THR A 256 6.95 22.49 -5.34
CA THR A 256 6.87 23.96 -5.38
C THR A 256 8.15 24.62 -4.89
N ALA A 257 8.47 25.80 -5.42
CA ALA A 257 9.54 26.64 -4.89
C ALA A 257 9.08 27.52 -3.71
N LEU A 258 7.79 27.50 -3.37
CA LEU A 258 7.20 28.35 -2.34
C LEU A 258 7.60 27.89 -0.92
N ASP A 259 8.09 28.83 -0.12
CA ASP A 259 8.18 28.66 1.34
C ASP A 259 6.78 28.70 1.94
N LEU A 260 6.25 27.52 2.26
CA LEU A 260 4.91 27.39 2.80
C LEU A 260 4.84 27.94 4.22
N THR A 261 3.89 28.84 4.44
CA THR A 261 3.50 29.27 5.78
C THR A 261 2.90 28.09 6.56
N PRO A 262 2.95 28.10 7.91
CA PRO A 262 2.33 27.06 8.73
C PRO A 262 0.83 26.87 8.47
N THR A 263 0.15 27.90 7.94
CA THR A 263 -1.25 27.86 7.52
C THR A 263 -1.43 27.11 6.20
N GLU A 264 -0.59 27.38 5.19
CA GLU A 264 -0.63 26.68 3.90
C GLU A 264 -0.21 25.21 4.06
N GLN A 265 0.78 24.93 4.91
CA GLN A 265 1.20 23.57 5.24
C GLN A 265 0.05 22.77 5.90
N ARG A 266 -0.72 23.41 6.78
CA ARG A 266 -1.93 22.82 7.38
C ARG A 266 -3.05 22.58 6.37
N GLN A 267 -3.19 23.45 5.37
CA GLN A 267 -4.17 23.29 4.31
C GLN A 267 -3.83 22.13 3.36
N LEU A 268 -2.54 21.89 3.15
CA LEU A 268 -2.03 20.76 2.38
C LEU A 268 -2.08 19.45 3.18
N ASN A 269 -1.90 19.49 4.50
CA ASN A 269 -2.02 18.31 5.36
C ASN A 269 -3.40 17.64 5.23
N GLY A 270 -3.41 16.41 4.70
CA GLY A 270 -4.62 15.63 4.44
C GLY A 270 -5.21 15.78 3.04
N SER A 271 -4.72 16.75 2.25
CA SER A 271 -5.15 17.02 0.86
C SER A 271 -4.09 16.64 -0.18
N VAL A 272 -2.85 16.35 0.23
CA VAL A 272 -1.77 15.93 -0.66
C VAL A 272 -0.98 14.80 -0.02
N GLU A 273 -0.35 13.96 -0.85
CA GLU A 273 0.45 12.83 -0.38
C GLU A 273 1.75 13.34 0.24
N GLN A 274 2.46 14.23 -0.45
CA GLN A 274 3.71 14.83 -0.02
C GLN A 274 3.94 16.20 -0.66
N VAL A 275 4.83 17.00 -0.06
CA VAL A 275 5.28 18.29 -0.55
C VAL A 275 6.79 18.27 -0.73
N LEU A 276 7.25 18.68 -1.90
CA LEU A 276 8.65 18.78 -2.30
C LEU A 276 9.00 20.24 -2.58
N GLN A 277 9.99 20.79 -1.86
CA GLN A 277 10.46 22.15 -2.06
C GLN A 277 11.57 22.23 -3.10
N LYS A 278 11.30 22.78 -4.29
CA LYS A 278 12.26 22.85 -5.43
C LYS A 278 13.55 23.60 -5.10
N GLY A 279 13.47 24.67 -4.30
CA GLY A 279 14.59 25.60 -4.06
C GLY A 279 15.79 25.02 -3.32
N ASN A 280 15.64 23.86 -2.68
CA ASN A 280 16.67 23.23 -1.86
C ASN A 280 17.46 22.14 -2.58
N TYR A 281 17.15 21.86 -3.85
CA TYR A 281 17.71 20.73 -4.58
C TYR A 281 18.38 21.19 -5.87
N SER A 282 19.54 20.59 -6.18
CA SER A 282 20.06 20.65 -7.55
C SER A 282 19.10 19.94 -8.51
N ARG A 283 19.23 20.22 -9.81
CA ARG A 283 18.45 19.56 -10.86
C ARG A 283 18.40 18.05 -10.64
N ASP A 284 19.55 17.39 -10.50
CA ASP A 284 19.65 15.93 -10.35
C ASP A 284 19.06 15.41 -9.02
N GLN A 285 19.14 16.20 -7.95
CA GLN A 285 18.54 15.84 -6.66
C GLN A 285 17.01 15.94 -6.69
N LEU A 286 16.47 16.97 -7.34
CA LEU A 286 15.02 17.09 -7.53
C LEU A 286 14.50 15.90 -8.33
N LEU A 287 15.26 15.45 -9.33
CA LEU A 287 14.91 14.30 -10.15
C LEU A 287 14.84 12.99 -9.37
N GLN A 288 15.88 12.71 -8.57
CA GLN A 288 15.91 11.53 -7.73
C GLN A 288 14.75 11.53 -6.73
N GLU A 289 14.49 12.69 -6.13
CA GLU A 289 13.43 12.82 -5.14
C GLU A 289 12.02 12.70 -5.75
N VAL A 290 11.80 13.25 -6.95
CA VAL A 290 10.53 13.06 -7.67
C VAL A 290 10.33 11.58 -8.01
N HIS A 291 11.38 10.91 -8.51
CA HIS A 291 11.34 9.48 -8.80
C HIS A 291 10.97 8.65 -7.57
N ASP A 292 11.68 8.86 -6.47
CA ASP A 292 11.50 8.08 -5.24
C ASP A 292 10.12 8.32 -4.63
N ARG A 293 9.60 9.55 -4.72
CA ARG A 293 8.26 9.90 -4.23
C ARG A 293 7.13 9.40 -5.13
N VAL A 294 7.31 9.43 -6.45
CA VAL A 294 6.37 8.83 -7.40
C VAL A 294 6.26 7.32 -7.15
N LEU A 295 7.39 6.62 -7.00
CA LEU A 295 7.40 5.20 -6.65
C LEU A 295 6.76 4.95 -5.27
N ALA A 296 7.05 5.78 -4.27
CA ALA A 296 6.41 5.68 -2.96
C ALA A 296 4.90 5.91 -3.04
N CYS A 297 4.44 6.78 -3.93
CA CYS A 297 3.03 7.12 -4.11
C CYS A 297 2.24 6.02 -4.84
N VAL A 298 2.83 5.38 -5.86
CA VAL A 298 2.29 4.16 -6.48
C VAL A 298 2.17 3.05 -5.45
N ARG A 299 3.17 2.89 -4.58
CA ARG A 299 3.17 1.89 -3.51
C ARG A 299 2.18 2.21 -2.38
N ARG A 300 1.65 3.45 -2.28
CA ARG A 300 0.76 3.93 -1.21
C ARG A 300 -0.70 4.16 -1.62
N SER A 301 -0.99 4.34 -2.92
CA SER A 301 -2.32 4.71 -3.38
C SER A 301 -3.34 3.56 -3.22
N PRO A 302 -4.48 3.78 -2.53
CA PRO A 302 -5.60 2.87 -2.60
C PRO A 302 -6.25 3.05 -3.98
N LEU A 303 -6.16 2.03 -4.85
CA LEU A 303 -7.02 1.93 -6.03
C LEU A 303 -8.48 2.07 -5.54
N VAL A 304 -9.10 3.21 -5.87
CA VAL A 304 -10.54 3.38 -5.66
C VAL A 304 -11.24 2.38 -6.54
N LEU A 305 -11.92 1.46 -5.86
CA LEU A 305 -12.87 0.54 -6.47
C LEU A 305 -13.92 1.40 -7.19
N THR A 306 -13.90 1.37 -8.51
CA THR A 306 -15.07 1.65 -9.32
C THR A 306 -16.16 0.69 -8.86
N GLU A 307 -17.14 1.22 -8.11
CA GLU A 307 -18.38 0.51 -7.84
C GLU A 307 -19.09 0.29 -9.18
N ASP A 308 -19.13 -0.97 -9.61
CA ASP A 308 -20.03 -1.41 -10.66
C ASP A 308 -21.46 -1.06 -10.25
N ARG A 309 -22.00 -0.02 -10.87
CA ARG A 309 -23.45 0.15 -11.06
C ARG A 309 -23.93 -1.03 -11.90
N VAL A 310 -24.43 -2.07 -11.24
CA VAL A 310 -25.33 -3.02 -11.87
C VAL A 310 -26.77 -2.58 -11.58
N LEU A 311 -27.50 -2.43 -12.69
CA LEU A 311 -28.92 -2.14 -12.83
C LEU A 311 -29.82 -3.11 -12.06
#